data_AF-A0A8G1S0M6-F1
#
_entry.id   AF-A0A8G1S0M6-F1
#
_cell.length_a   1.000
_cell.length_b   1.000
_cell.length_c   1.000
_cell.angle_alpha   90.00
_cell.angle_beta   90.00
_cell.angle_gamma   90.00
#
_symmetry.space_group_name_H-M   'P 1'
#
loop_
_entity.id
_entity.type
_entity.pdbx_description
1 polymer ?
#
loop_
_entity_poly.entity_id
_entity_poly.type
_entity_poly.pdbx_seq_one_letter_code
_entity_poly.pdbx_strand_id
1 'polypeptide(L)'
;LEGTLQDEAQLYRAIQGQTVIVSVLGPSGMTIKDTPFPDFYRRVFRLMRELHVSRILALSTFSVPHAQGRFSLPCSVLVGMLRVLGRSAWRNLIEMLRAFDEDAQDLEWTLFRVGFL
;
A
#
# COMPACT_ATOMS: atom_id res chain seq x y z
N LEU A 1 1.81 13.40 -16.03
CA LEU A 1 2.60 12.16 -16.22
C LEU A 1 1.60 11.02 -16.31
N GLU A 2 1.81 10.08 -17.22
CA GLU A 2 0.94 8.90 -17.40
C GLU A 2 1.84 7.67 -17.48
N GLY A 3 1.45 6.60 -16.79
CA GLY A 3 2.25 5.38 -16.72
C GLY A 3 1.56 4.30 -15.90
N THR A 4 2.09 3.08 -15.97
CA THR A 4 1.62 1.95 -15.17
C THR A 4 2.41 1.83 -13.87
N LEU A 5 1.94 1.03 -12.91
CA LEU A 5 2.68 0.74 -11.67
C LEU A 5 4.05 0.07 -11.92
N GLN A 6 4.26 -0.51 -13.10
CA GLN A 6 5.51 -1.16 -13.48
C GLN A 6 6.44 -0.26 -14.29
N ASP A 7 6.01 0.97 -14.63
CA ASP A 7 6.82 1.93 -15.39
C ASP A 7 7.75 2.71 -14.45
N GLU A 8 8.98 2.21 -14.31
CA GLU A 8 9.98 2.81 -13.44
C GLU A 8 10.43 4.20 -13.88
N ALA A 9 10.51 4.46 -15.19
CA ALA A 9 10.99 5.73 -15.72
C ALA A 9 10.00 6.85 -15.41
N GLN A 10 8.70 6.57 -15.53
CA GLN A 10 7.66 7.52 -15.14
C GLN A 10 7.59 7.70 -13.63
N LEU A 11 7.81 6.63 -12.86
CA LEU A 11 7.84 6.70 -11.40
C LEU A 11 9.02 7.54 -10.89
N TYR A 12 10.21 7.38 -11.48
CA TYR A 12 11.38 8.21 -11.20
C TYR A 12 11.06 9.69 -11.44
N ARG A 13 10.50 10.03 -12.61
CA ARG A 13 10.11 11.41 -12.94
C ARG A 13 9.04 11.97 -12.00
N ALA A 14 8.14 11.13 -11.51
CA ALA A 14 7.11 11.55 -10.58
C ALA A 14 7.67 11.85 -9.18
N ILE A 15 8.70 11.11 -8.74
CA ILE A 15 9.33 11.26 -7.43
C ILE A 15 10.41 12.35 -7.43
N GLN A 16 11.06 12.58 -8.58
CA GLN A 16 12.17 13.52 -8.69
C GLN A 16 11.75 14.94 -8.28
N GLY A 17 12.50 15.50 -7.32
CA GLY A 17 12.26 16.85 -6.79
C GLY A 17 11.09 16.96 -5.80
N GLN A 18 10.45 15.84 -5.43
CA GLN A 18 9.39 15.82 -4.42
C GLN A 18 9.95 15.69 -3.01
N THR A 19 9.21 16.19 -2.03
CA THR A 19 9.57 16.09 -0.60
C THR A 19 8.76 15.02 0.12
N VAL A 20 7.53 14.74 -0.35
CA VAL A 20 6.60 13.80 0.25
C VAL A 20 5.85 13.06 -0.84
N ILE A 21 5.65 11.75 -0.66
CA ILE A 21 4.77 10.95 -1.51
C ILE A 21 3.44 10.72 -0.79
N VAL A 22 2.32 10.95 -1.48
CA VAL A 22 0.98 10.61 -1.00
C VAL A 22 0.35 9.56 -1.90
N SER A 23 0.16 8.35 -1.38
CA SER A 23 -0.45 7.22 -2.08
C SER A 23 -1.90 7.04 -1.65
N VAL A 24 -2.82 7.29 -2.57
CA VAL A 24 -4.26 6.99 -2.45
C VAL A 24 -4.61 5.73 -3.24
N LEU A 25 -3.61 4.85 -3.39
CA LEU A 25 -3.71 3.66 -4.22
C LEU A 25 -4.56 2.59 -3.54
N GLY A 26 -5.63 2.18 -4.19
CA GLY A 26 -6.50 1.10 -3.75
C GLY A 26 -6.85 0.15 -4.90
N PRO A 27 -7.27 -1.08 -4.59
CA PRO A 27 -7.83 -1.96 -5.61
C PRO A 27 -9.08 -1.33 -6.24
N SER A 28 -9.11 -1.21 -7.56
CA SER A 28 -10.29 -0.76 -8.30
C SER A 28 -11.34 -1.87 -8.52
N GLY A 29 -11.13 -3.07 -7.98
CA GLY A 29 -12.07 -4.21 -8.07
C GLY A 29 -11.73 -5.36 -7.12
N MET A 30 -12.62 -6.37 -7.04
CA MET A 30 -12.46 -7.53 -6.15
C MET A 30 -11.33 -8.48 -6.57
N THR A 31 -10.94 -8.44 -7.86
CA THR A 31 -9.90 -9.30 -8.42
C THR A 31 -8.68 -8.47 -8.76
N ILE A 32 -7.62 -8.61 -7.97
CA ILE A 32 -6.29 -8.09 -8.29
C ILE A 32 -5.53 -9.19 -9.02
N LYS A 33 -5.27 -8.98 -10.32
CA LYS A 33 -4.39 -9.83 -11.12
C LYS A 33 -2.93 -9.46 -10.82
N ASP A 34 -2.08 -10.46 -10.64
CA ASP A 34 -0.61 -10.33 -10.60
C ASP A 34 -0.01 -9.47 -9.47
N THR A 35 -0.56 -9.59 -8.25
CA THR A 35 -0.03 -9.04 -6.98
C THR A 35 0.88 -7.79 -7.09
N PRO A 36 0.42 -6.67 -7.69
CA PRO A 36 1.32 -5.61 -8.14
C PRO A 36 1.74 -4.66 -7.02
N PHE A 37 1.08 -4.71 -5.86
CA PHE A 37 1.21 -3.70 -4.82
C PHE A 37 2.53 -3.81 -4.03
N PRO A 38 2.94 -4.99 -3.51
CA PRO A 38 4.18 -5.08 -2.74
C PRO A 38 5.40 -4.68 -3.58
N ASP A 39 5.49 -5.17 -4.81
CA ASP A 39 6.60 -4.87 -5.72
C ASP A 39 6.61 -3.41 -6.16
N PHE A 40 5.44 -2.81 -6.35
CA PHE A 40 5.32 -1.37 -6.59
C PHE A 40 5.89 -0.56 -5.43
N TYR A 41 5.48 -0.86 -4.18
CA TYR A 41 5.97 -0.11 -3.02
C TYR A 41 7.46 -0.30 -2.78
N ARG A 42 7.99 -1.51 -2.97
CA ARG A 42 9.45 -1.75 -2.92
C ARG A 42 10.22 -0.90 -3.92
N ARG A 43 9.68 -0.76 -5.14
CA ARG A 43 10.27 0.11 -6.17
C ARG A 43 10.19 1.59 -5.76
N VAL A 44 9.05 2.02 -5.22
CA VAL A 44 8.90 3.38 -4.68
C VAL A 44 9.92 3.64 -3.58
N PHE A 45 10.09 2.74 -2.61
CA PHE A 45 11.06 2.90 -1.52
C PHE A 45 12.50 3.00 -2.04
N ARG A 46 12.87 2.18 -3.03
CA ARG A 46 14.18 2.28 -3.68
C ARG A 46 14.39 3.65 -4.33
N LEU A 47 13.42 4.12 -5.11
CA LEU A 47 13.50 5.41 -5.79
C LEU A 47 13.50 6.58 -4.80
N MET A 48 12.74 6.47 -3.71
CA MET A 48 12.74 7.46 -2.62
C MET A 48 14.15 7.61 -2.03
N ARG A 49 14.85 6.49 -1.78
CA ARG A 49 16.24 6.52 -1.29
C ARG A 49 17.18 7.19 -2.30
N GLU A 50 17.09 6.81 -3.58
CA GLU A 50 17.92 7.38 -4.65
C GLU A 50 17.70 8.89 -4.81
N LEU A 51 16.46 9.34 -4.65
CA LEU A 51 16.04 10.72 -4.85
C LEU A 51 16.00 11.54 -3.56
N HIS A 52 16.49 10.99 -2.44
CA HIS A 52 16.54 11.64 -1.13
C HIS A 52 15.17 12.11 -0.61
N VAL A 53 14.11 11.37 -0.93
CA VAL A 53 12.77 11.58 -0.41
C VAL A 53 12.58 10.69 0.81
N SER A 54 12.35 11.28 1.98
CA SER A 54 12.26 10.52 3.23
C SER A 54 10.83 10.19 3.66
N ARG A 55 9.81 10.93 3.19
CA ARG A 55 8.43 10.85 3.72
C ARG A 55 7.44 10.20 2.75
N ILE A 56 6.67 9.23 3.22
CA ILE A 56 5.54 8.64 2.48
C ILE A 56 4.28 8.50 3.34
N LEU A 57 3.16 8.96 2.80
CA LEU A 57 1.81 8.83 3.37
C LEU A 57 1.03 7.89 2.46
N ALA A 58 0.59 6.73 2.96
CA ALA A 58 -0.15 5.77 2.16
C ALA A 58 -1.50 5.43 2.80
N LEU A 59 -2.51 5.21 1.98
CA LEU A 59 -3.82 4.71 2.41
C LEU A 59 -3.85 3.18 2.35
N SER A 60 -4.52 2.57 3.32
CA SER A 60 -4.73 1.13 3.42
C SER A 60 -6.16 0.85 3.86
N THR A 61 -6.75 -0.22 3.33
CA THR A 61 -8.09 -0.66 3.74
C THR A 61 -8.01 -1.27 5.14
N PHE A 62 -8.95 -0.88 6.02
CA PHE A 62 -9.08 -1.25 7.45
C PHE A 62 -9.07 -2.74 7.78
N SER A 63 -9.02 -3.59 6.77
CA SER A 63 -9.29 -5.01 6.88
C SER A 63 -8.20 -5.79 7.65
N VAL A 64 -7.02 -5.24 7.97
CA VAL A 64 -5.97 -6.03 8.65
C VAL A 64 -6.13 -6.04 10.18
N PRO A 65 -6.31 -7.22 10.82
CA PRO A 65 -6.45 -7.31 12.27
C PRO A 65 -5.18 -6.81 12.96
N HIS A 66 -5.35 -5.84 13.86
CA HIS A 66 -4.29 -5.32 14.70
C HIS A 66 -4.54 -5.78 16.14
N ALA A 67 -3.51 -6.28 16.82
CA ALA A 67 -3.63 -6.84 18.17
C ALA A 67 -4.16 -5.85 19.22
N GLN A 68 -4.13 -4.53 18.93
CA GLN A 68 -4.62 -3.47 19.81
C GLN A 68 -5.96 -2.84 19.35
N GLY A 69 -6.59 -3.35 18.28
CA GLY A 69 -7.86 -2.84 17.76
C GLY A 69 -9.06 -3.35 18.56
N ARG A 70 -9.96 -2.45 18.99
CA ARG A 70 -11.26 -2.84 19.57
C ARG A 70 -12.05 -3.65 18.54
N PHE A 71 -12.54 -4.81 18.94
CA PHE A 71 -13.27 -5.75 18.08
C PHE A 71 -14.48 -5.06 17.44
N SER A 72 -14.44 -4.81 16.13
CA SER A 72 -15.54 -4.21 15.38
C SER A 72 -16.16 -5.25 14.46
N LEU A 73 -17.33 -5.78 14.85
CA LEU A 73 -18.11 -6.78 14.12
C LEU A 73 -18.22 -6.49 12.60
N PRO A 74 -18.52 -5.26 12.14
CA PRO A 74 -18.62 -4.94 10.71
C PRO A 74 -17.29 -5.11 9.96
N CYS A 75 -16.18 -4.69 10.55
CA CYS A 75 -14.87 -4.89 9.94
C CYS A 75 -14.52 -6.37 9.88
N SER A 76 -14.76 -7.15 10.94
CA SER A 76 -14.48 -8.60 10.91
C SER A 76 -15.29 -9.36 9.84
N VAL A 77 -16.54 -8.93 9.55
CA VAL A 77 -17.35 -9.51 8.47
C VAL A 77 -16.80 -9.11 7.09
N LEU A 78 -16.45 -7.83 6.88
CA LEU A 78 -15.82 -7.38 5.63
C LEU A 78 -14.46 -8.04 5.38
N VAL A 79 -13.67 -8.24 6.44
CA VAL A 79 -12.40 -8.99 6.41
C VAL A 79 -12.65 -10.45 6.06
N GLY A 80 -13.67 -11.06 6.66
CA GLY A 80 -14.12 -12.40 6.33
C GLY A 80 -14.51 -12.51 4.86
N MET A 81 -15.31 -11.57 4.34
CA MET A 81 -15.72 -11.54 2.94
C MET A 81 -14.54 -11.32 2.00
N LEU A 82 -13.60 -10.40 2.30
CA LEU A 82 -12.38 -10.23 1.50
C LEU A 82 -11.47 -11.46 1.55
N ARG A 83 -11.39 -12.14 2.69
CA ARG A 83 -10.62 -13.37 2.86
C ARG A 83 -11.20 -14.54 2.05
N VAL A 84 -12.53 -14.58 1.89
CA VAL A 84 -13.26 -15.65 1.18
C VAL A 84 -13.42 -15.34 -0.31
N LEU A 85 -13.81 -14.12 -0.68
CA LEU A 85 -14.12 -13.71 -2.06
C LEU A 85 -12.91 -13.10 -2.80
N GLY A 86 -11.97 -12.49 -2.06
CA GLY A 86 -10.84 -11.73 -2.60
C GLY A 86 -9.49 -12.19 -2.06
N ARG A 87 -9.26 -13.52 -1.94
CA ARG A 87 -8.04 -14.09 -1.32
C ARG A 87 -6.73 -13.51 -1.89
N SER A 88 -6.71 -13.19 -3.19
CA SER A 88 -5.58 -12.50 -3.84
C SER A 88 -5.41 -11.05 -3.34
N ALA A 89 -6.51 -10.28 -3.29
CA ALA A 89 -6.51 -8.91 -2.80
C ALA A 89 -6.11 -8.82 -1.32
N TRP A 90 -6.62 -9.75 -0.52
CA TRP A 90 -6.27 -9.88 0.89
C TRP A 90 -4.78 -10.20 1.11
N ARG A 91 -4.22 -11.16 0.36
CA ARG A 91 -2.79 -11.48 0.43
C ARG A 91 -1.93 -10.29 0.04
N ASN A 92 -2.28 -9.58 -1.03
CA ASN A 92 -1.60 -8.36 -1.48
C ASN A 92 -1.54 -7.28 -0.40
N LEU A 93 -2.64 -7.06 0.30
CA LEU A 93 -2.69 -6.08 1.39
C LEU A 93 -1.74 -6.47 2.53
N ILE A 94 -1.72 -7.76 2.91
CA ILE A 94 -0.79 -8.24 3.96
C ILE A 94 0.67 -8.11 3.50
N GLU A 95 0.98 -8.48 2.26
CA GLU A 95 2.34 -8.39 1.72
C GLU A 95 2.79 -6.93 1.54
N MET A 96 1.88 -6.02 1.17
CA MET A 96 2.13 -4.59 1.18
C MET A 96 2.49 -4.11 2.59
N LEU A 97 1.70 -4.49 3.60
CA LEU A 97 1.98 -4.11 4.99
C LEU A 97 3.35 -4.59 5.45
N ARG A 98 3.72 -5.83 5.10
CA ARG A 98 5.05 -6.36 5.39
C ARG A 98 6.14 -5.56 4.69
N ALA A 99 5.94 -5.15 3.43
CA ALA A 99 6.91 -4.30 2.74
C ALA A 99 7.09 -2.94 3.44
N PHE A 100 6.04 -2.33 3.99
CA PHE A 100 6.20 -1.10 4.78
C PHE A 100 6.95 -1.34 6.10
N ASP A 101 6.74 -2.47 6.76
CA ASP A 101 7.36 -2.78 8.05
C ASP A 101 8.84 -3.23 7.90
N GLU A 102 9.13 -4.00 6.86
CA GLU A 102 10.46 -4.59 6.59
C GLU A 102 11.31 -3.68 5.69
N ASP A 103 10.73 -3.14 4.60
CA ASP A 103 11.49 -2.49 3.53
C ASP A 103 11.51 -0.95 3.63
N ALA A 104 10.78 -0.33 4.56
CA ALA A 104 10.71 1.13 4.71
C ALA A 104 11.23 1.67 6.06
N GLN A 105 12.09 0.91 6.75
CA GLN A 105 12.59 1.26 8.11
C GLN A 105 13.37 2.57 8.18
N ASP A 106 14.02 2.96 7.08
CA ASP A 106 14.78 4.19 6.91
C ASP A 106 13.93 5.35 6.36
N LEU A 107 12.64 5.12 6.09
CA LEU A 107 11.71 6.09 5.58
C LEU A 107 10.69 6.49 6.66
N GLU A 108 10.34 7.76 6.70
CA GLU A 108 9.25 8.26 7.51
C GLU A 108 7.92 7.90 6.86
N TRP A 109 7.37 6.73 7.16
CA TRP A 109 6.08 6.30 6.62
C TRP A 109 4.91 6.54 7.58
N THR A 110 3.73 6.75 7.02
CA THR A 110 2.47 6.74 7.77
C THR A 110 1.41 6.06 6.93
N LEU A 111 0.79 5.02 7.50
CA LEU A 111 -0.23 4.25 6.83
C LEU A 111 -1.61 4.53 7.43
N PHE A 112 -2.44 5.24 6.68
CA PHE A 112 -3.80 5.58 7.06
C PHE A 112 -4.74 4.43 6.77
N ARG A 113 -5.27 3.81 7.83
CA ARG A 113 -6.27 2.75 7.73
C ARG A 113 -7.66 3.36 7.65
N VAL A 114 -8.27 3.32 6.46
CA VAL A 114 -9.60 3.85 6.19
C VAL A 114 -10.61 2.72 6.01
N GLY A 115 -11.75 2.85 6.70
CA GLY A 115 -12.83 1.85 6.74
C GLY A 115 -13.71 1.87 5.50
N PHE A 116 -14.41 2.98 5.31
CA PHE A 116 -15.29 3.22 4.19
C PHE A 116 -14.97 4.62 3.67
N LEU A 117 -14.68 4.74 2.38
CA LEU A 117 -14.50 6.00 1.66
C LEU A 117 -15.62 6.12 0.62
#